data_AF-A0A7V8WNU4-F1
#
_entry.id   AF-A0A7V8WNU4-F1
#
_cell.length_a   1.000
_cell.length_b   1.000
_cell.length_c   1.000
_cell.angle_alpha   90.00
_cell.angle_beta   90.00
_cell.angle_gamma   90.00
#
_symmetry.space_group_name_H-M   'P 1'
#
loop_
_entity.id
_entity.type
_entity.pdbx_description
1 polymer ?
#
loop_
_entity_poly.entity_id
_entity_poly.type
_entity_poly.pdbx_seq_one_letter_code
_entity_poly.pdbx_strand_id
1 'polypeptide(L)'
;MSLRAVALIAMVALLGACADNTPNENAGSPGASFNEDFTDVEAYPVFVSSEIVVGRNRFLVGLLSGENDAPIASPGIDMAISFFNLEKSARKPASTEKMNFVWTQKPRTGLYVEEVTFDSAGRWGAEVELKGKGVDETVRANFDVTEQSSTPAVGERPPAVDTPTAGDVESLGAISTDSDPDPRFYRLSIADALRSGRPSVITFATPKFCESATCGPTLEIVKRVSKGFPDMNFIHVEPYKLPIRAERKVVPAAGRWGLPTEPWVFVVGSDGRVAAKFEGIVGAPELRRALNEL
;
A
#
# COMPACT_ATOMS: atom_id res chain seq x y z
N MET A 1 54.89 39.49 29.40
CA MET A 1 55.86 40.50 28.90
C MET A 1 56.75 39.81 27.88
N SER A 2 56.67 40.26 26.63
CA SER A 2 57.67 40.21 25.54
C SER A 2 58.76 39.13 25.56
N LEU A 3 58.88 38.33 24.49
CA LEU A 3 59.93 38.56 23.50
C LEU A 3 59.71 37.74 22.21
N ARG A 4 60.01 38.38 21.08
CA ARG A 4 59.98 37.87 19.70
C ARG A 4 61.28 37.13 19.35
N ALA A 5 61.20 36.19 18.40
CA ALA A 5 62.21 35.84 17.40
C ALA A 5 61.45 35.07 16.29
N VAL A 6 61.23 35.52 15.04
CA VAL A 6 62.18 35.90 13.95
C VAL A 6 63.25 34.83 13.79
N ALA A 7 63.46 34.12 12.68
CA ALA A 7 62.82 33.95 11.39
C ALA A 7 63.50 32.72 10.75
N LEU A 8 62.89 32.04 9.78
CA LEU A 8 63.65 31.67 8.58
C LEU A 8 62.71 31.48 7.38
N ILE A 9 63.08 32.20 6.34
CA ILE A 9 62.46 32.30 5.03
C ILE A 9 62.96 31.11 4.18
N ALA A 10 62.03 30.49 3.45
CA ALA A 10 62.35 29.78 2.21
C ALA A 10 61.40 30.26 1.10
N MET A 11 61.94 31.12 0.24
CA MET A 11 61.67 31.25 -1.20
C MET A 11 61.53 29.87 -1.88
N VAL A 12 60.88 29.61 -3.02
CA VAL A 12 60.20 30.35 -4.10
C VAL A 12 59.56 29.26 -4.97
N ALA A 13 58.40 29.50 -5.60
CA ALA A 13 58.14 29.26 -7.03
C ALA A 13 56.64 29.29 -7.34
N LEU A 14 56.28 30.20 -8.23
CA LEU A 14 54.98 30.33 -8.87
C LEU A 14 54.64 29.07 -9.67
N LEU A 15 53.36 28.74 -9.75
CA LEU A 15 52.68 28.34 -10.99
C LEU A 15 51.20 28.69 -10.86
N GLY A 16 50.79 29.75 -11.53
CA GLY A 16 49.38 29.96 -11.84
C GLY A 16 48.96 28.91 -12.86
N ALA A 17 47.97 28.11 -12.51
CA ALA A 17 47.24 27.28 -13.44
C ALA A 17 45.76 27.57 -13.24
N CYS A 18 45.15 28.22 -14.23
CA CYS A 18 43.71 28.18 -14.43
C CYS A 18 43.33 26.72 -14.60
N ALA A 19 42.47 26.20 -13.71
CA ALA A 19 41.83 24.92 -13.90
C ALA A 19 40.35 25.18 -14.17
N ASP A 20 39.95 24.81 -15.38
CA ASP A 20 38.61 24.89 -15.93
C ASP A 20 37.58 24.24 -15.00
N ASN A 21 36.50 24.97 -14.74
CA ASN A 21 35.27 24.43 -14.17
C ASN A 21 34.55 23.60 -15.25
N THR A 22 34.97 22.36 -15.46
CA THR A 22 34.09 21.34 -16.02
C THR A 22 33.16 20.82 -14.91
N PRO A 23 31.83 21.00 -15.00
CA PRO A 23 30.91 20.33 -14.09
C PRO A 23 31.06 18.83 -14.30
N ASN A 24 31.52 18.13 -13.27
CA ASN A 24 31.54 16.67 -13.26
C ASN A 24 30.06 16.20 -13.21
N GLU A 25 29.51 15.78 -14.35
CA GLU A 25 28.13 15.27 -14.45
C GLU A 25 27.92 13.88 -13.81
N ASN A 26 28.96 13.28 -13.23
CA ASN A 26 28.87 12.00 -12.54
C ASN A 26 29.12 12.13 -11.04
N ALA A 27 28.16 12.72 -10.35
CA ALA A 27 27.90 12.46 -8.94
C ALA A 27 26.40 12.67 -8.69
N GLY A 28 25.63 11.59 -8.71
CA GLY A 28 24.34 11.59 -8.02
C GLY A 28 24.62 11.95 -6.57
N SER A 29 24.24 13.14 -6.15
CA SER A 29 24.48 13.59 -4.78
C SER A 29 23.72 12.65 -3.84
N PRO A 30 24.41 11.92 -2.93
CA PRO A 30 23.73 11.23 -1.86
C PRO A 30 23.00 12.29 -1.04
N GLY A 31 21.67 12.23 -0.97
CA GLY A 31 20.86 13.19 -0.23
C GLY A 31 19.86 14.01 -1.05
N ALA A 32 19.55 13.64 -2.30
CA ALA A 32 18.36 14.17 -2.94
C ALA A 32 17.12 13.65 -2.20
N SER A 33 16.40 14.55 -1.53
CA SER A 33 15.15 14.23 -0.84
C SER A 33 13.97 14.81 -1.61
N PHE A 34 13.03 13.95 -2.00
CA PHE A 34 11.70 14.37 -2.43
C PHE A 34 10.86 14.69 -1.18
N ASN A 35 11.34 15.63 -0.37
CA ASN A 35 10.65 16.17 0.81
C ASN A 35 10.16 17.56 0.41
N GLU A 36 9.07 17.62 -0.36
CA GLU A 36 8.40 18.89 -0.61
C GLU A 36 7.36 19.12 0.49
N ASP A 37 7.40 20.29 1.10
CA ASP A 37 6.27 20.79 1.85
C ASP A 37 5.22 21.20 0.81
N PHE A 38 4.04 20.57 0.81
CA PHE A 38 2.96 20.82 -0.15
C PHE A 38 2.25 22.17 0.12
N THR A 39 3.02 23.24 0.20
CA THR A 39 2.53 24.62 0.36
C THR A 39 2.24 25.22 -1.01
N ASP A 40 1.13 25.96 -1.11
CA ASP A 40 0.72 26.68 -2.33
C ASP A 40 0.49 25.77 -3.56
N VAL A 41 0.08 24.52 -3.35
CA VAL A 41 -0.34 23.60 -4.42
C VAL A 41 -1.86 23.44 -4.44
N GLU A 42 -2.44 23.20 -5.61
CA GLU A 42 -3.88 22.94 -5.74
C GLU A 42 -4.28 21.59 -5.12
N ALA A 43 -3.41 20.58 -5.27
CA ALA A 43 -3.64 19.25 -4.73
C ALA A 43 -2.31 18.51 -4.48
N TYR A 44 -2.32 17.59 -3.51
CA TYR A 44 -1.13 16.79 -3.18
C TYR A 44 -1.47 15.31 -2.89
N PRO A 45 -0.55 14.38 -3.19
CA PRO A 45 -0.75 12.95 -3.02
C PRO A 45 -0.57 12.51 -1.56
N VAL A 46 -1.32 11.49 -1.17
CA VAL A 46 -1.11 10.74 0.07
C VAL A 46 -0.97 9.27 -0.30
N PHE A 47 0.16 8.65 0.04
CA PHE A 47 0.35 7.22 -0.12
C PHE A 47 -0.37 6.50 1.02
N VAL A 48 -1.39 5.72 0.68
CA VAL A 48 -2.31 5.15 1.70
C VAL A 48 -2.02 3.68 2.03
N SER A 49 -1.08 3.05 1.33
CA SER A 49 -0.63 1.69 1.66
C SER A 49 0.15 1.68 2.96
N SER A 50 -0.20 0.79 3.90
CA SER A 50 0.52 0.64 5.17
C SER A 50 1.85 -0.11 5.02
N GLU A 51 1.99 -0.87 3.94
CA GLU A 51 3.25 -1.47 3.54
C GLU A 51 3.47 -1.32 2.03
N ILE A 52 4.72 -0.99 1.67
CA ILE A 52 5.22 -1.02 0.31
C ILE A 52 6.50 -1.83 0.36
N VAL A 53 6.55 -2.93 -0.40
CA VAL A 53 7.59 -3.95 -0.25
C VAL A 53 8.34 -4.18 -1.55
N VAL A 54 9.49 -4.85 -1.49
CA VAL A 54 10.16 -5.35 -2.70
C VAL A 54 9.24 -6.31 -3.46
N GLY A 55 9.23 -6.18 -4.79
CA GLY A 55 8.36 -6.94 -5.69
C GLY A 55 7.11 -6.17 -6.11
N ARG A 56 6.05 -6.91 -6.50
CA ARG A 56 4.80 -6.35 -7.01
C ARG A 56 3.95 -5.78 -5.87
N ASN A 57 3.49 -4.55 -6.04
CA ASN A 57 2.63 -3.83 -5.10
C ASN A 57 1.41 -3.29 -5.81
N ARG A 58 0.26 -3.34 -5.14
CA ARG A 58 -0.89 -2.53 -5.48
C ARG A 58 -0.67 -1.15 -4.85
N PHE A 59 -0.17 -0.21 -5.64
CA PHE A 59 0.20 1.12 -5.15
C PHE A 59 -1.03 2.01 -5.10
N LEU A 60 -1.35 2.58 -3.93
CA LEU A 60 -2.56 3.34 -3.69
C LEU A 60 -2.25 4.78 -3.31
N VAL A 61 -2.90 5.72 -3.99
CA VAL A 61 -2.71 7.15 -3.80
C VAL A 61 -4.07 7.82 -3.60
N GLY A 62 -4.24 8.46 -2.45
CA GLY A 62 -5.29 9.44 -2.22
C GLY A 62 -4.83 10.82 -2.71
N LEU A 63 -5.78 11.69 -3.02
CA LEU A 63 -5.51 13.07 -3.40
C LEU A 63 -6.23 14.00 -2.43
N LEU A 64 -5.51 14.96 -1.86
CA LEU A 64 -6.06 15.98 -0.96
C LEU A 64 -5.94 17.36 -1.59
N SER A 65 -6.88 18.25 -1.27
CA SER A 65 -6.83 19.67 -1.64
C SER A 65 -5.75 20.38 -0.83
N GLY A 66 -4.90 21.18 -1.48
CA GLY A 66 -3.93 22.00 -0.77
C GLY A 66 -4.54 23.18 -0.01
N GLU A 67 -5.83 23.51 -0.24
CA GLU A 67 -6.52 24.59 0.48
C GLU A 67 -6.96 24.17 1.89
N ASN A 68 -7.43 22.93 2.06
CA ASN A 68 -8.16 22.52 3.27
C ASN A 68 -8.03 21.03 3.63
N ASP A 69 -7.11 20.31 3.00
CA ASP A 69 -6.88 18.87 3.19
C ASP A 69 -8.11 17.98 2.92
N ALA A 70 -9.13 18.51 2.24
CA ALA A 70 -10.32 17.73 1.91
C ALA A 70 -9.97 16.69 0.83
N PRO A 71 -10.50 15.45 0.92
CA PRO A 71 -10.31 14.45 -0.12
C PRO A 71 -10.86 14.89 -1.48
N ILE A 72 -10.03 14.76 -2.51
CA ILE A 72 -10.42 14.97 -3.91
C ILE A 72 -10.65 13.60 -4.55
N ALA A 73 -11.90 13.33 -4.92
CA ALA A 73 -12.30 12.11 -5.60
C ALA A 73 -12.84 12.43 -6.99
N SER A 74 -11.97 12.35 -8.01
CA SER A 74 -12.33 12.71 -9.38
C SER A 74 -11.67 11.81 -10.42
N PRO A 75 -12.43 11.03 -11.20
CA PRO A 75 -11.89 10.34 -12.38
C PRO A 75 -11.55 11.29 -13.54
N GLY A 76 -11.81 12.60 -13.39
CA GLY A 76 -11.49 13.61 -14.40
C GLY A 76 -10.16 14.34 -14.16
N ILE A 77 -9.40 13.93 -13.13
CA ILE A 77 -8.01 14.32 -12.94
C ILE A 77 -7.18 13.11 -13.35
N ASP A 78 -6.35 13.26 -14.38
CA ASP A 78 -5.34 12.28 -14.75
C ASP A 78 -4.19 12.35 -13.74
N MET A 79 -3.67 11.19 -13.32
CA MET A 79 -2.50 11.08 -12.47
C MET A 79 -1.47 10.17 -13.15
N ALA A 80 -0.24 10.66 -13.28
CA ALA A 80 0.92 9.87 -13.67
C ALA A 80 2.01 9.99 -12.60
N ILE A 81 2.70 8.90 -12.30
CA ILE A 81 3.74 8.87 -11.28
C ILE A 81 5.03 8.33 -11.86
N SER A 82 6.09 9.14 -11.78
CA SER A 82 7.45 8.69 -12.04
C SER A 82 8.12 8.28 -10.73
N PHE A 83 8.53 7.02 -10.62
CA PHE A 83 9.15 6.45 -9.43
C PHE A 83 10.67 6.48 -9.54
N PHE A 84 11.33 6.92 -8.47
CA PHE A 84 12.77 7.07 -8.38
C PHE A 84 13.31 6.24 -7.23
N ASN A 85 14.30 5.40 -7.49
CA ASN A 85 15.10 4.82 -6.42
C ASN A 85 16.12 5.88 -5.97
N LEU A 86 15.85 6.56 -4.86
CA LEU A 86 16.63 7.74 -4.44
C LEU A 86 18.03 7.38 -3.96
N GLU A 87 18.28 6.11 -3.65
CA GLU A 87 19.62 5.59 -3.35
C GLU A 87 20.46 5.38 -4.62
N LYS A 88 19.82 5.16 -5.78
CA LYS A 88 20.48 4.99 -7.07
C LYS A 88 20.56 6.31 -7.88
N SER A 89 19.42 7.00 -8.04
CA SER A 89 19.33 8.24 -8.81
C SER A 89 18.04 9.00 -8.50
N ALA A 90 18.17 10.29 -8.20
CA ALA A 90 17.03 11.21 -8.08
C ALA A 90 16.73 12.01 -9.37
N ARG A 91 17.41 11.68 -10.48
CA ARG A 91 17.23 12.36 -11.77
C ARG A 91 16.62 11.46 -12.84
N LYS A 92 16.81 10.15 -12.72
CA LYS A 92 16.32 9.18 -13.69
C LYS A 92 15.26 8.30 -13.02
N PRO A 93 14.00 8.29 -13.50
CA PRO A 93 13.00 7.40 -12.96
C PRO A 93 13.37 5.94 -13.26
N ALA A 94 13.07 5.07 -12.31
CA ALA A 94 13.11 3.61 -12.48
C ALA A 94 11.91 3.12 -13.32
N SER A 95 10.75 3.73 -13.13
CA SER A 95 9.53 3.50 -13.90
C SER A 95 8.64 4.74 -13.91
N THR A 96 7.68 4.78 -14.84
CA THR A 96 6.63 5.80 -14.88
C THR A 96 5.31 5.09 -15.19
N GLU A 97 4.33 5.28 -14.33
CA GLU A 97 3.04 4.60 -14.42
C GLU A 97 1.89 5.60 -14.54
N LYS A 98 0.91 5.30 -15.40
CA LYS A 98 -0.37 6.02 -15.41
C LYS A 98 -1.30 5.35 -14.41
N MET A 99 -1.80 6.12 -13.46
CA MET A 99 -2.66 5.58 -12.40
C MET A 99 -4.13 5.51 -12.85
N ASN A 100 -4.84 4.49 -12.36
CA ASN A 100 -6.27 4.30 -12.62
C ASN A 100 -7.12 4.76 -11.44
N PHE A 101 -8.18 5.53 -11.69
CA PHE A 101 -9.07 5.98 -10.63
C PHE A 101 -10.12 4.92 -10.25
N VAL A 102 -10.29 4.69 -8.94
CA VAL A 102 -11.32 3.82 -8.37
C VAL A 102 -12.12 4.53 -7.29
N TRP A 103 -13.45 4.37 -7.33
CA TRP A 103 -14.33 4.88 -6.28
C TRP A 103 -14.24 4.00 -5.03
N THR A 104 -13.98 4.61 -3.88
CA THR A 104 -14.04 3.93 -2.57
C THR A 104 -15.42 4.15 -1.93
N GLN A 105 -15.97 5.36 -2.08
CA GLN A 105 -17.36 5.69 -1.77
C GLN A 105 -17.85 6.77 -2.73
N LYS A 106 -18.62 6.40 -3.75
CA LYS A 106 -19.12 7.36 -4.73
C LYS A 106 -20.20 8.29 -4.12
N PRO A 107 -20.16 9.62 -4.35
CA PRO A 107 -19.15 10.42 -5.07
C PRO A 107 -18.09 11.07 -4.14
N ARG A 108 -17.98 10.62 -2.89
CA ARG A 108 -17.22 11.31 -1.83
C ARG A 108 -15.73 11.00 -1.82
N THR A 109 -15.35 9.74 -1.97
CA THR A 109 -13.94 9.32 -1.83
C THR A 109 -13.56 8.34 -2.94
N GLY A 110 -12.30 8.42 -3.35
CA GLY A 110 -11.70 7.61 -4.41
C GLY A 110 -10.18 7.54 -4.23
N LEU A 111 -9.56 6.59 -4.90
CA LEU A 111 -8.12 6.37 -4.91
C LEU A 111 -7.64 6.23 -6.35
N TYR A 112 -6.38 6.57 -6.57
CA TYR A 112 -5.63 6.20 -7.75
C TYR A 112 -4.84 4.95 -7.44
N VAL A 113 -4.93 3.96 -8.32
CA VAL A 113 -4.32 2.64 -8.15
C VAL A 113 -3.58 2.22 -9.40
N GLU A 114 -2.42 1.60 -9.20
CA GLU A 114 -1.71 0.87 -10.27
C GLU A 114 -0.87 -0.27 -9.66
N GLU A 115 -0.54 -1.27 -10.47
CA GLU A 115 0.45 -2.27 -10.08
C GLU A 115 1.86 -1.76 -10.34
N VAL A 116 2.68 -1.65 -9.29
CA VAL A 116 4.05 -1.13 -9.36
C VAL A 116 5.01 -2.16 -8.80
N THR A 117 6.15 -2.37 -9.48
CA THR A 117 7.19 -3.29 -9.00
C THR A 117 8.42 -2.52 -8.53
N PHE A 118 8.83 -2.75 -7.29
CA PHE A 118 10.06 -2.19 -6.72
C PHE A 118 11.16 -3.25 -6.68
N ASP A 119 12.35 -2.90 -7.17
CA ASP A 119 13.46 -3.84 -7.35
C ASP A 119 14.40 -3.96 -6.15
N SER A 120 14.29 -3.05 -5.19
CA SER A 120 15.07 -3.05 -3.95
C SER A 120 14.35 -2.30 -2.83
N ALA A 121 14.65 -2.70 -1.60
CA ALA A 121 14.31 -1.91 -0.43
C ALA A 121 15.08 -0.58 -0.43
N GLY A 122 14.66 0.33 0.43
CA GLY A 122 15.30 1.63 0.64
C GLY A 122 14.35 2.79 0.40
N ARG A 123 14.92 4.00 0.30
CA ARG A 123 14.13 5.22 0.10
C ARG A 123 13.78 5.42 -1.36
N TRP A 124 12.49 5.57 -1.66
CA TRP A 124 11.96 5.84 -2.98
C TRP A 124 11.30 7.21 -3.06
N GLY A 125 11.27 7.77 -4.25
CA GLY A 125 10.64 9.04 -4.59
C GLY A 125 9.54 8.83 -5.62
N ALA A 126 8.50 9.63 -5.55
CA ALA A 126 7.46 9.74 -6.56
C ALA A 126 7.36 11.21 -6.98
N GLU A 127 7.51 11.45 -8.27
CA GLU A 127 7.08 12.69 -8.91
C GLU A 127 5.68 12.45 -9.48
N VAL A 128 4.71 13.16 -8.95
CA VAL A 128 3.28 12.98 -9.25
C VAL A 128 2.82 14.15 -10.11
N GLU A 129 2.48 13.85 -11.36
CA GLU A 129 1.85 14.79 -12.30
C GLU A 129 0.34 14.64 -12.20
N LEU A 130 -0.35 15.75 -11.97
CA LEU A 130 -1.80 15.84 -11.82
C LEU A 130 -2.35 16.80 -12.87
N LYS A 131 -3.35 16.34 -13.64
CA LYS A 131 -3.91 17.18 -14.71
C LYS A 131 -5.41 17.00 -14.90
N GLY A 132 -6.13 18.12 -14.91
CA GLY A 132 -7.56 18.15 -15.24
C GLY A 132 -8.42 18.72 -14.12
N LYS A 133 -9.67 19.07 -14.43
CA LYS A 133 -10.63 19.66 -13.47
C LYS A 133 -10.13 20.91 -12.74
N GLY A 134 -9.24 21.67 -13.38
CA GLY A 134 -8.64 22.86 -12.77
C GLY A 134 -7.49 22.55 -11.83
N VAL A 135 -6.95 21.31 -11.88
CA VAL A 135 -5.66 20.94 -11.29
C VAL A 135 -4.61 20.84 -12.41
N ASP A 136 -3.47 21.50 -12.27
CA ASP A 136 -2.27 21.32 -13.11
C ASP A 136 -1.02 21.42 -12.23
N GLU A 137 -0.65 20.31 -11.59
CA GLU A 137 0.39 20.27 -10.55
C GLU A 137 1.42 19.20 -10.84
N THR A 138 2.66 19.46 -10.43
CA THR A 138 3.72 18.44 -10.36
C THR A 138 4.40 18.56 -9.01
N VAL A 139 4.24 17.54 -8.18
CA VAL A 139 4.74 17.53 -6.80
C VAL A 139 5.55 16.28 -6.54
N ARG A 140 6.50 16.37 -5.61
CA ARG A 140 7.41 15.27 -5.27
C ARG A 140 7.27 14.86 -3.81
N ALA A 141 7.14 13.55 -3.60
CA ALA A 141 7.12 12.94 -2.29
C ALA A 141 8.08 11.75 -2.22
N ASN A 142 8.45 11.34 -1.01
CA ASN A 142 9.16 10.09 -0.79
C ASN A 142 8.39 9.15 0.11
N PHE A 143 8.75 7.88 0.02
CA PHE A 143 8.26 6.78 0.82
C PHE A 143 9.34 5.72 0.94
N ASP A 144 9.22 4.84 1.92
CA ASP A 144 10.15 3.73 2.12
C ASP A 144 9.58 2.45 1.52
N VAL A 145 10.44 1.68 0.87
CA VAL A 145 10.17 0.31 0.43
C VAL A 145 10.90 -0.64 1.36
N THR A 146 10.17 -1.56 1.99
CA THR A 146 10.76 -2.53 2.90
C THR A 146 11.09 -3.84 2.18
N GLU A 147 12.13 -4.54 2.66
CA GLU A 147 12.52 -5.83 2.09
C GLU A 147 11.45 -6.91 2.32
N GLN A 148 10.79 -6.84 3.48
CA GLN A 148 9.84 -7.85 3.93
C GLN A 148 8.47 -7.24 4.16
N SER A 149 7.46 -8.05 3.85
CA SER A 149 6.05 -7.76 4.16
C SER A 149 5.73 -8.19 5.58
N SER A 150 4.91 -7.41 6.28
CA SER A 150 4.35 -7.84 7.57
C SER A 150 3.23 -8.88 7.37
N THR A 151 2.54 -8.80 6.23
CA THR A 151 1.50 -9.76 5.82
C THR A 151 2.05 -10.85 4.92
N PRO A 152 1.33 -11.97 4.69
CA PRO A 152 1.78 -13.00 3.74
C PRO A 152 2.04 -12.42 2.35
N ALA A 153 3.27 -12.54 1.86
CA ALA A 153 3.65 -11.96 0.58
C ALA A 153 3.10 -12.78 -0.60
N VAL A 154 2.96 -12.13 -1.75
CA VAL A 154 2.60 -12.82 -3.01
C VAL A 154 3.66 -13.90 -3.30
N GLY A 155 3.21 -15.11 -3.59
CA GLY A 155 4.04 -16.30 -3.78
C GLY A 155 4.33 -17.10 -2.51
N GLU A 156 4.03 -16.57 -1.32
CA GLU A 156 4.23 -17.30 -0.07
C GLU A 156 3.03 -18.17 0.31
N ARG A 157 3.28 -19.20 1.13
CA ARG A 157 2.20 -19.94 1.78
C ARG A 157 1.77 -19.19 3.05
N PRO A 158 0.52 -18.71 3.14
CA PRO A 158 0.10 -17.97 4.31
C PRO A 158 -0.04 -18.89 5.54
N PRO A 159 -0.05 -18.34 6.76
CA PRO A 159 -0.27 -19.11 7.98
C PRO A 159 -1.62 -19.82 7.97
N ALA A 160 -1.60 -21.15 8.10
CA ALA A 160 -2.79 -21.92 8.44
C ALA A 160 -3.16 -21.68 9.91
N VAL A 161 -4.33 -21.09 10.14
CA VAL A 161 -4.82 -20.73 11.48
C VAL A 161 -6.25 -21.21 11.62
N ASP A 162 -6.57 -21.85 12.74
CA ASP A 162 -7.96 -22.18 13.05
C ASP A 162 -8.74 -20.90 13.36
N THR A 163 -9.90 -20.77 12.77
CA THR A 163 -10.83 -19.65 12.98
C THR A 163 -12.22 -20.21 13.23
N PRO A 164 -13.04 -19.56 14.08
CA PRO A 164 -14.41 -20.01 14.33
C PRO A 164 -15.21 -20.15 13.03
N THR A 165 -16.02 -21.20 12.97
CA THR A 165 -16.96 -21.49 11.90
C THR A 165 -18.40 -21.37 12.40
N ALA A 166 -19.36 -21.44 11.48
CA ALA A 166 -20.78 -21.48 11.81
C ALA A 166 -21.16 -22.67 12.71
N GLY A 167 -20.38 -23.75 12.72
CA GLY A 167 -20.62 -24.91 13.58
C GLY A 167 -20.15 -24.71 15.03
N ASP A 168 -19.31 -23.72 15.29
CA ASP A 168 -18.71 -23.46 16.61
C ASP A 168 -19.52 -22.48 17.46
N VAL A 169 -20.56 -21.86 16.89
CA VAL A 169 -21.31 -20.77 17.52
C VAL A 169 -22.82 -20.90 17.33
N GLU A 170 -23.59 -20.36 18.27
CA GLU A 170 -25.05 -20.36 18.20
C GLU A 170 -25.61 -19.47 17.08
N SER A 171 -24.88 -18.39 16.74
CA SER A 171 -25.23 -17.50 15.64
C SER A 171 -23.99 -16.82 15.07
N LEU A 172 -24.05 -16.45 13.77
CA LEU A 172 -22.94 -15.77 13.09
C LEU A 172 -22.61 -14.41 13.72
N GLY A 173 -23.55 -13.78 14.42
CA GLY A 173 -23.32 -12.53 15.14
C GLY A 173 -22.29 -12.64 16.28
N ALA A 174 -21.95 -13.86 16.72
CA ALA A 174 -20.89 -14.09 17.69
C ALA A 174 -19.48 -13.97 17.08
N ILE A 175 -19.35 -14.11 15.75
CA ILE A 175 -18.06 -14.14 15.03
C ILE A 175 -17.99 -13.15 13.88
N SER A 176 -19.05 -12.37 13.68
CA SER A 176 -19.14 -11.35 12.65
C SER A 176 -19.97 -10.16 13.09
N THR A 177 -19.50 -8.97 12.79
CA THR A 177 -20.20 -7.71 12.99
C THR A 177 -21.01 -7.31 11.76
N ASP A 178 -20.83 -8.00 10.64
CA ASP A 178 -21.68 -7.88 9.46
C ASP A 178 -23.17 -8.00 9.82
N SER A 179 -23.99 -7.09 9.30
CA SER A 179 -25.44 -7.12 9.55
C SER A 179 -26.17 -8.17 8.70
N ASP A 180 -25.58 -8.61 7.59
CA ASP A 180 -26.14 -9.62 6.68
C ASP A 180 -25.06 -10.64 6.29
N PRO A 181 -24.56 -11.46 7.24
CA PRO A 181 -23.47 -12.37 6.99
C PRO A 181 -23.89 -13.50 6.03
N ASP A 182 -23.11 -13.71 4.96
CA ASP A 182 -23.28 -14.87 4.07
C ASP A 182 -22.77 -16.14 4.78
N PRO A 183 -23.64 -17.13 5.11
CA PRO A 183 -23.21 -18.34 5.83
C PRO A 183 -22.12 -19.14 5.12
N ARG A 184 -21.97 -18.99 3.79
CA ARG A 184 -20.89 -19.63 3.02
C ARG A 184 -19.50 -19.21 3.52
N PHE A 185 -19.37 -17.98 4.02
CA PHE A 185 -18.08 -17.39 4.45
C PHE A 185 -17.60 -17.91 5.81
N TYR A 186 -18.40 -18.75 6.47
CA TYR A 186 -18.13 -19.29 7.80
C TYR A 186 -18.21 -20.83 7.81
N ARG A 187 -18.14 -21.49 6.64
CA ARG A 187 -18.19 -22.96 6.57
C ARG A 187 -16.89 -23.63 6.95
N LEU A 188 -15.77 -22.96 6.68
CA LEU A 188 -14.42 -23.48 6.90
C LEU A 188 -13.62 -22.49 7.72
N SER A 189 -12.71 -23.02 8.54
CA SER A 189 -11.63 -22.22 9.10
C SER A 189 -10.63 -21.81 8.00
N ILE A 190 -9.76 -20.83 8.26
CA ILE A 190 -8.63 -20.54 7.36
C ILE A 190 -7.79 -21.81 7.15
N ALA A 191 -7.47 -22.54 8.21
CA ALA A 191 -6.68 -23.77 8.13
C ALA A 191 -7.34 -24.85 7.25
N ASP A 192 -8.65 -25.07 7.37
CA ASP A 192 -9.38 -26.04 6.53
C ASP A 192 -9.47 -25.59 5.07
N ALA A 193 -9.71 -24.29 4.83
CA ALA A 193 -9.75 -23.74 3.48
C ALA A 193 -8.42 -23.95 2.74
N LEU A 194 -7.30 -23.63 3.41
CA LEU A 194 -5.96 -23.82 2.84
C LEU A 194 -5.60 -25.30 2.64
N ARG A 195 -6.10 -26.22 3.49
CA ARG A 195 -5.90 -27.67 3.33
C ARG A 195 -6.76 -28.30 2.24
N SER A 196 -7.84 -27.65 1.81
CA SER A 196 -8.78 -28.21 0.84
C SER A 196 -8.22 -28.36 -0.58
N GLY A 197 -7.10 -27.69 -0.90
CA GLY A 197 -6.53 -27.64 -2.26
C GLY A 197 -7.36 -26.81 -3.26
N ARG A 198 -8.41 -26.12 -2.79
CA ARG A 198 -9.23 -25.23 -3.61
C ARG A 198 -8.75 -23.78 -3.47
N PRO A 199 -8.81 -22.97 -4.54
CA PRO A 199 -8.55 -21.54 -4.41
C PRO A 199 -9.45 -20.92 -3.35
N SER A 200 -8.88 -20.03 -2.54
CA SER A 200 -9.49 -19.51 -1.33
C SER A 200 -9.33 -18.00 -1.24
N VAL A 201 -10.41 -17.30 -0.88
CA VAL A 201 -10.40 -15.86 -0.61
C VAL A 201 -10.60 -15.65 0.89
N ILE A 202 -9.63 -15.02 1.52
CA ILE A 202 -9.60 -14.78 2.97
C ILE A 202 -9.71 -13.28 3.20
N THR A 203 -10.81 -12.87 3.82
CA THR A 203 -11.14 -11.45 4.04
C THR A 203 -11.11 -11.15 5.53
N PHE A 204 -10.21 -10.25 5.93
CA PHE A 204 -10.17 -9.65 7.26
C PHE A 204 -10.84 -8.29 7.24
N ALA A 205 -11.99 -8.17 7.87
CA ALA A 205 -12.79 -6.95 7.88
C ALA A 205 -13.62 -6.86 9.17
N THR A 206 -13.86 -5.64 9.66
CA THR A 206 -14.81 -5.41 10.75
C THR A 206 -15.94 -4.45 10.30
N PRO A 207 -16.98 -4.95 9.61
CA PRO A 207 -17.96 -4.09 8.93
C PRO A 207 -18.60 -2.97 9.77
N LYS A 208 -18.88 -3.20 11.06
CA LYS A 208 -19.52 -2.18 11.92
C LYS A 208 -18.55 -1.20 12.58
N PHE A 209 -17.30 -1.59 12.80
CA PHE A 209 -16.38 -0.83 13.66
C PHE A 209 -15.10 -0.39 12.95
N CYS A 210 -15.04 -0.57 11.63
CA CYS A 210 -13.86 -0.27 10.83
C CYS A 210 -13.47 1.20 10.94
N GLU A 211 -12.22 1.48 11.26
CA GLU A 211 -11.71 2.86 11.31
C GLU A 211 -11.68 3.51 9.92
N SER A 212 -11.31 2.74 8.90
CA SER A 212 -11.24 3.23 7.52
C SER A 212 -12.60 3.37 6.85
N ALA A 213 -13.69 2.88 7.46
CA ALA A 213 -15.02 2.76 6.89
C ALA A 213 -15.10 1.95 5.56
N THR A 214 -14.01 1.29 5.13
CA THR A 214 -13.97 0.50 3.89
C THR A 214 -14.21 -0.99 4.10
N CYS A 215 -14.22 -1.48 5.34
CA CYS A 215 -14.41 -2.91 5.65
C CYS A 215 -15.76 -3.45 5.16
N GLY A 216 -16.86 -2.78 5.50
CA GLY A 216 -18.21 -3.18 5.05
C GLY A 216 -18.32 -3.19 3.52
N PRO A 217 -18.03 -2.06 2.83
CA PRO A 217 -18.01 -2.01 1.37
C PRO A 217 -17.12 -3.09 0.71
N THR A 218 -15.95 -3.37 1.28
CA THR A 218 -15.04 -4.42 0.80
C THR A 218 -15.67 -5.80 0.90
N LEU A 219 -16.21 -6.15 2.08
CA LEU A 219 -16.86 -7.45 2.29
C LEU A 219 -18.06 -7.63 1.34
N GLU A 220 -18.84 -6.58 1.11
CA GLU A 220 -19.96 -6.59 0.14
C GLU A 220 -19.49 -6.83 -1.31
N ILE A 221 -18.34 -6.27 -1.69
CA ILE A 221 -17.73 -6.54 -2.99
C ILE A 221 -17.31 -8.01 -3.08
N VAL A 222 -16.64 -8.55 -2.05
CA VAL A 222 -16.23 -9.95 -2.02
C VAL A 222 -17.44 -10.90 -2.10
N LYS A 223 -18.50 -10.67 -1.32
CA LYS A 223 -19.76 -11.44 -1.40
C LYS A 223 -20.39 -11.39 -2.79
N ARG A 224 -20.37 -10.23 -3.45
CA ARG A 224 -20.93 -10.09 -4.80
C ARG A 224 -20.10 -10.84 -5.84
N VAL A 225 -18.78 -10.78 -5.71
CA VAL A 225 -17.85 -11.49 -6.61
C VAL A 225 -17.96 -12.99 -6.40
N SER A 226 -18.05 -13.47 -5.16
CA SER A 226 -18.11 -14.90 -4.81
C SER A 226 -19.25 -15.68 -5.46
N LYS A 227 -20.35 -15.00 -5.81
CA LYS A 227 -21.49 -15.58 -6.55
C LYS A 227 -21.09 -16.14 -7.91
N GLY A 228 -20.05 -15.59 -8.55
CA GLY A 228 -19.51 -16.06 -9.83
C GLY A 228 -18.47 -17.18 -9.70
N PHE A 229 -18.06 -17.53 -8.47
CA PHE A 229 -17.00 -18.52 -8.21
C PHE A 229 -17.49 -19.55 -7.18
N PRO A 230 -18.52 -20.38 -7.48
CA PRO A 230 -19.07 -21.33 -6.54
C PRO A 230 -18.04 -22.40 -6.09
N ASP A 231 -17.02 -22.64 -6.91
CA ASP A 231 -16.00 -23.66 -6.68
C ASP A 231 -14.81 -23.21 -5.81
N MET A 232 -14.80 -21.96 -5.36
CA MET A 232 -13.78 -21.42 -4.46
C MET A 232 -14.26 -21.35 -3.01
N ASN A 233 -13.32 -21.35 -2.06
CA ASN A 233 -13.63 -21.06 -0.66
C ASN A 233 -13.62 -19.55 -0.43
N PHE A 234 -14.52 -19.08 0.43
CA PHE A 234 -14.55 -17.70 0.89
C PHE A 234 -14.62 -17.73 2.41
N ILE A 235 -13.81 -16.90 3.07
CA ILE A 235 -13.69 -16.85 4.52
C ILE A 235 -13.76 -15.39 4.94
N HIS A 236 -14.63 -15.06 5.89
CA HIS A 236 -14.63 -13.77 6.56
C HIS A 236 -14.15 -13.94 8.00
N VAL A 237 -13.21 -13.09 8.42
CA VAL A 237 -12.67 -13.08 9.78
C VAL A 237 -12.71 -11.66 10.32
N GLU A 238 -13.34 -11.51 11.49
CA GLU A 238 -13.20 -10.29 12.30
C GLU A 238 -11.78 -10.21 12.86
N PRO A 239 -11.00 -9.15 12.56
CA PRO A 239 -9.63 -9.05 13.04
C PRO A 239 -9.54 -8.79 14.56
N TYR A 240 -10.65 -8.47 15.22
CA TYR A 240 -10.73 -8.21 16.65
C TYR A 240 -11.69 -9.15 17.38
N LYS A 241 -11.42 -9.38 18.67
CA LYS A 241 -12.29 -10.17 19.54
C LYS A 241 -13.63 -9.46 19.73
N LEU A 242 -14.72 -10.21 19.52
CA LEU A 242 -16.08 -9.76 19.79
C LEU A 242 -16.54 -10.12 21.21
N PRO A 243 -17.43 -9.32 21.83
CA PRO A 243 -17.82 -7.97 21.40
C PRO A 243 -16.64 -7.00 21.49
N ILE A 244 -16.55 -6.05 20.55
CA ILE A 244 -15.48 -5.05 20.54
C ILE A 244 -15.59 -4.17 21.79
N ARG A 245 -14.48 -4.05 22.52
CA ARG A 245 -14.34 -3.19 23.70
C ARG A 245 -13.58 -1.93 23.33
N ALA A 246 -13.49 -0.97 24.27
CA ALA A 246 -12.71 0.26 24.08
C ALA A 246 -11.26 -0.02 23.64
N GLU A 247 -10.62 -1.04 24.22
CA GLU A 247 -9.37 -1.58 23.72
C GLU A 247 -9.66 -2.73 22.75
N ARG A 248 -9.30 -2.53 21.47
CA ARG A 248 -9.45 -3.55 20.42
C ARG A 248 -8.38 -4.61 20.59
N LYS A 249 -8.81 -5.84 20.92
CA LYS A 249 -7.90 -6.99 21.04
C LYS A 249 -7.90 -7.78 19.75
N VAL A 250 -6.74 -7.86 19.10
CA VAL A 250 -6.55 -8.61 17.86
C VAL A 250 -6.78 -10.11 18.10
N VAL A 251 -7.43 -10.80 17.17
CA VAL A 251 -7.59 -12.27 17.21
C VAL A 251 -6.29 -12.97 16.79
N PRO A 252 -6.06 -14.23 17.20
CA PRO A 252 -4.85 -14.97 16.81
C PRO A 252 -4.61 -15.00 15.29
N ALA A 253 -5.67 -15.09 14.48
CA ALA A 253 -5.55 -15.08 13.02
C ALA A 253 -4.96 -13.77 12.49
N ALA A 254 -5.52 -12.61 12.84
CA ALA A 254 -5.01 -11.32 12.41
C ALA A 254 -3.57 -11.06 12.92
N GLY A 255 -3.24 -11.48 14.15
CA GLY A 255 -1.87 -11.39 14.66
C GLY A 255 -0.88 -12.31 13.93
N ARG A 256 -1.27 -13.55 13.60
CA ARG A 256 -0.44 -14.50 12.85
C ARG A 256 -0.25 -14.09 11.39
N TRP A 257 -1.23 -13.41 10.82
CA TRP A 257 -1.19 -12.83 9.48
C TRP A 257 -0.52 -11.44 9.45
N GLY A 258 -0.07 -10.92 10.60
CA GLY A 258 0.70 -9.69 10.68
C GLY A 258 0.00 -8.44 10.14
N LEU A 259 -1.34 -8.38 10.23
CA LEU A 259 -2.12 -7.30 9.64
C LEU A 259 -1.83 -5.95 10.33
N PRO A 260 -1.35 -4.94 9.58
CA PRO A 260 -1.10 -3.60 10.13
C PRO A 260 -2.37 -2.74 10.20
N THR A 261 -3.36 -3.03 9.35
CA THR A 261 -4.55 -2.22 9.10
C THR A 261 -5.74 -3.10 8.72
N GLU A 262 -6.86 -2.47 8.36
CA GLU A 262 -8.06 -3.14 7.86
C GLU A 262 -8.82 -2.29 6.82
N PRO A 263 -9.52 -2.93 5.87
CA PRO A 263 -9.61 -4.37 5.62
C PRO A 263 -8.43 -4.91 4.79
N TRP A 264 -8.28 -6.24 4.82
CA TRP A 264 -7.39 -6.98 3.92
C TRP A 264 -8.14 -8.11 3.22
N VAL A 265 -7.86 -8.33 1.93
CA VAL A 265 -8.34 -9.47 1.16
C VAL A 265 -7.15 -10.20 0.56
N PHE A 266 -7.05 -11.50 0.83
CA PHE A 266 -6.01 -12.36 0.26
C PHE A 266 -6.65 -13.38 -0.67
N VAL A 267 -6.05 -13.55 -1.84
CA VAL A 267 -6.40 -14.57 -2.82
C VAL A 267 -5.31 -15.63 -2.80
N VAL A 268 -5.68 -16.87 -2.50
CA VAL A 268 -4.76 -18.01 -2.40
C VAL A 268 -5.12 -19.01 -3.48
N GLY A 269 -4.13 -19.43 -4.26
CA GLY A 269 -4.27 -20.42 -5.32
C GLY A 269 -4.45 -21.85 -4.80
N SER A 270 -4.73 -22.77 -5.72
CA SER A 270 -4.86 -24.21 -5.43
C SER A 270 -3.54 -24.86 -4.95
N ASP A 271 -2.40 -24.24 -5.26
CA ASP A 271 -1.07 -24.61 -4.78
C ASP A 271 -0.77 -24.17 -3.33
N GLY A 272 -1.73 -23.47 -2.72
CA GLY A 272 -1.67 -22.94 -1.36
C GLY A 272 -0.84 -21.68 -1.21
N ARG A 273 -0.47 -20.99 -2.31
CA ARG A 273 0.30 -19.74 -2.29
C ARG A 273 -0.59 -18.52 -2.51
N VAL A 274 -0.23 -17.40 -1.90
CA VAL A 274 -0.90 -16.11 -2.14
C VAL A 274 -0.65 -15.69 -3.59
N ALA A 275 -1.73 -15.57 -4.37
CA ALA A 275 -1.68 -15.08 -5.75
C ALA A 275 -1.84 -13.55 -5.80
N ALA A 276 -2.65 -12.99 -4.91
CA ALA A 276 -2.85 -11.55 -4.78
C ALA A 276 -3.24 -11.17 -3.34
N LYS A 277 -2.94 -9.93 -2.95
CA LYS A 277 -3.41 -9.33 -1.70
C LYS A 277 -3.86 -7.89 -1.94
N PHE A 278 -4.89 -7.47 -1.21
CA PHE A 278 -5.50 -6.15 -1.33
C PHE A 278 -5.63 -5.54 0.06
N GLU A 279 -4.96 -4.41 0.26
CA GLU A 279 -5.21 -3.53 1.40
C GLU A 279 -6.32 -2.53 1.06
N GLY A 280 -7.18 -2.25 2.03
CA GLY A 280 -8.25 -1.29 1.88
C GLY A 280 -9.34 -1.79 0.94
N ILE A 281 -10.03 -0.86 0.29
CA ILE A 281 -11.08 -1.20 -0.66
C ILE A 281 -10.48 -1.89 -1.90
N VAL A 282 -11.05 -3.04 -2.26
CA VAL A 282 -10.78 -3.75 -3.51
C VAL A 282 -11.89 -3.51 -4.52
N GLY A 283 -11.53 -3.26 -5.78
CA GLY A 283 -12.51 -3.13 -6.86
C GLY A 283 -13.09 -4.47 -7.28
N ALA A 284 -14.38 -4.54 -7.61
CA ALA A 284 -14.97 -5.79 -8.12
C ALA A 284 -14.29 -6.32 -9.42
N PRO A 285 -13.95 -5.48 -10.41
CA PRO A 285 -13.22 -5.95 -11.60
C PRO A 285 -11.82 -6.47 -11.27
N GLU A 286 -11.14 -5.81 -10.33
CA GLU A 286 -9.81 -6.18 -9.86
C GLU A 286 -9.81 -7.53 -9.14
N LEU A 287 -10.72 -7.72 -8.18
CA LEU A 287 -10.86 -9.02 -7.50
C LEU A 287 -11.24 -10.12 -8.50
N ARG A 288 -12.18 -9.86 -9.42
CA ARG A 288 -12.57 -10.85 -10.45
C ARG A 288 -11.40 -11.28 -11.32
N ARG A 289 -10.54 -10.33 -11.73
CA ARG A 289 -9.34 -10.63 -12.51
C ARG A 289 -8.42 -11.56 -11.73
N ALA A 290 -8.10 -11.22 -10.48
CA ALA A 290 -7.24 -12.06 -9.63
C ALA A 290 -7.80 -13.47 -9.42
N LEU A 291 -9.13 -13.64 -9.33
CA LEU A 291 -9.74 -14.97 -9.22
C LEU A 291 -9.75 -15.75 -10.54
N ASN A 292 -9.87 -15.08 -11.69
CA ASN A 292 -9.87 -15.73 -13.00
C ASN A 292 -8.48 -16.25 -13.42
N GLU A 293 -7.41 -15.79 -12.76
CA GLU A 293 -6.02 -16.19 -13.01
C GLU A 293 -5.60 -17.46 -12.23
N LEU A 294 -6.49 -18.03 -11.42
CA LEU A 294 -6.24 -19.20 -10.55
C LEU A 294 -6.55 -20.56 -11.18
#